data_AF-T0GA98-F1
#
_entry.id   AF-T0GA98-F1
#
_cell.length_a   1.000
_cell.length_b   1.000
_cell.length_c   1.000
_cell.angle_alpha   90.00
_cell.angle_beta   90.00
_cell.angle_gamma   90.00
#
_symmetry.space_group_name_H-M   'P 1'
#
loop_
_entity.id
_entity.type
_entity.pdbx_description
1 polymer ?
#
loop_
_entity_poly.entity_id
_entity_poly.type
_entity_poly.pdbx_seq_one_letter_code
_entity_poly.pdbx_strand_id
1 'polypeptide(L)' 'MSENIYGPIITGSVTVLFIWLFITGFRNGKMEWPYLGITLSGQRMDEPFRFWAVASLIALLIVLLLLGTVGQIVWPHGI' A
#
# COMPACT_ATOMS: atom_id res chain seq x y z
N MET A 1 23.66 -14.95 -5.74
CA MET A 1 22.42 -15.71 -6.06
C MET A 1 21.28 -15.42 -5.06
N SER A 2 21.37 -14.37 -4.23
CA SER A 2 20.47 -14.14 -3.08
C SER A 2 19.92 -12.72 -2.99
N GLU A 3 19.96 -11.89 -4.04
CA GLU A 3 19.35 -10.55 -4.00
C GLU A 3 18.10 -10.51 -4.89
N ASN A 4 18.13 -11.20 -6.03
CA ASN A 4 17.06 -11.21 -7.03
C ASN A 4 15.73 -11.83 -6.55
N ILE A 5 15.76 -12.67 -5.52
CA ILE A 5 14.54 -13.32 -4.97
C ILE A 5 13.97 -12.51 -3.80
N TYR A 6 14.80 -11.80 -3.04
CA TYR A 6 14.35 -11.08 -1.86
C TYR A 6 13.61 -9.79 -2.22
N GLY A 7 13.97 -9.13 -3.33
CA GLY A 7 13.28 -7.95 -3.84
C GLY A 7 11.77 -8.18 -4.03
N PRO A 8 11.36 -9.14 -4.88
CA PRO A 8 9.95 -9.48 -5.11
C PRO A 8 9.20 -9.95 -3.85
N ILE A 9 9.88 -10.66 -2.95
CA ILE A 9 9.27 -11.14 -1.70
C ILE A 9 8.98 -9.96 -0.75
N ILE A 10 9.91 -9.02 -0.62
CA ILE A 10 9.76 -7.83 0.21
C ILE A 10 8.66 -6.93 -0.36
N THR A 11 8.73 -6.62 -1.67
CA THR A 11 7.72 -5.77 -2.33
C THR A 11 6.34 -6.41 -2.30
N GLY A 12 6.24 -7.73 -2.51
CA GLY A 12 4.99 -8.48 -2.36
C GLY A 12 4.41 -8.42 -0.95
N SER A 13 5.25 -8.62 0.08
CA SER A 13 4.81 -8.57 1.48
C SER A 13 4.30 -7.18 1.87
N VAL A 14 4.99 -6.13 1.44
CA VAL A 14 4.58 -4.73 1.65
C VAL A 14 3.28 -4.41 0.91
N THR A 15 3.11 -4.94 -0.32
CA THR A 15 1.87 -4.77 -1.09
C THR A 15 0.67 -5.36 -0.36
N VAL A 16 0.79 -6.61 0.13
CA VAL A 16 -0.26 -7.28 0.90
C VAL A 16 -0.62 -6.49 2.15
N LEU A 17 0.38 -5.94 2.84
CA LEU A 17 0.17 -5.08 4.01
C LEU A 17 -0.63 -3.81 3.65
N PHE A 18 -0.28 -3.09 2.58
CA PHE A 18 -1.05 -1.91 2.17
C PHE A 18 -2.46 -2.23 1.70
N ILE A 19 -2.68 -3.35 1.00
CA ILE A 19 -4.02 -3.82 0.62
C ILE A 19 -4.84 -4.12 1.88
N TRP A 20 -4.25 -4.80 2.86
CA TRP A 20 -4.92 -5.08 4.13
C TRP A 20 -5.31 -3.81 4.88
N LEU A 21 -4.41 -2.83 4.97
CA LEU A 21 -4.67 -1.54 5.58
C LEU A 21 -5.84 -0.84 4.87
N PHE A 22 -5.81 -0.79 3.54
CA PHE A 22 -6.85 -0.20 2.71
C PHE A 22 -8.22 -0.84 2.97
N ILE A 23 -8.33 -2.18 2.88
CA ILE A 23 -9.59 -2.90 3.11
C ILE A 23 -10.12 -2.67 4.52
N THR A 24 -9.23 -2.76 5.52
CA THR A 24 -9.60 -2.57 6.93
C THR A 24 -10.12 -1.16 7.18
N GLY A 25 -9.47 -0.15 6.60
CA GLY A 25 -9.90 1.24 6.75
C GLY A 25 -11.21 1.55 6.04
N PHE A 26 -11.47 0.94 4.86
CA PHE A 26 -12.77 1.01 4.20
C PHE A 26 -13.88 0.33 5.00
N ARG A 27 -13.60 -0.86 5.55
CA ARG A 27 -14.58 -1.63 6.33
C ARG A 27 -15.00 -0.89 7.60
N ASN A 28 -14.06 -0.25 8.27
CA ASN A 28 -14.31 0.49 9.50
C ASN A 28 -14.80 1.94 9.23
N GLY A 29 -14.77 2.38 7.97
CA GLY A 29 -15.06 3.78 7.60
C GLY A 29 -14.06 4.78 8.19
N LYS A 30 -12.90 4.31 8.65
CA LYS A 30 -11.84 5.10 9.31
C LYS A 30 -10.49 4.65 8.80
N MET A 31 -9.75 5.56 8.20
CA MET A 31 -8.34 5.36 7.85
C MET A 31 -7.51 5.86 9.03
N GLU A 32 -7.26 5.02 10.03
CA GLU A 32 -6.44 5.36 11.20
C GLU A 32 -5.51 4.18 11.51
N TRP A 33 -4.19 4.38 11.42
CA TRP A 33 -3.19 3.35 11.77
C TRP A 33 -2.17 3.92 12.77
N PRO A 34 -2.46 3.85 14.08
CA PRO A 34 -1.63 4.46 15.12
C PRO A 34 -0.22 3.85 15.20
N TYR A 35 -0.04 2.62 14.74
CA TYR A 35 1.24 1.89 14.82
C TYR A 35 2.28 2.30 13.77
N LEU A 36 1.90 3.08 12.75
CA LEU A 36 2.81 3.51 11.68
C LEU A 36 3.35 4.93 11.87
N GLY A 37 3.06 5.60 12.99
CA GLY A 37 3.51 6.98 13.26
C GLY A 37 2.94 8.03 12.29
N ILE A 38 2.08 7.61 11.36
CA ILE A 38 1.44 8.45 10.36
C ILE A 38 -0.03 8.62 10.78
N THR A 39 -0.33 9.73 11.44
CA THR A 39 -1.72 10.15 11.73
C THR A 39 -2.35 10.74 10.46
N LEU A 40 -2.62 9.88 9.48
CA LEU A 40 -3.48 10.22 8.34
C LEU A 40 -4.92 9.85 8.70
N SER A 41 -5.47 10.51 9.72
CA SER A 41 -6.83 10.27 10.19
C SER A 41 -7.85 10.83 9.21
N GLY A 42 -8.70 9.97 8.68
CA GLY A 42 -9.89 10.37 7.93
C GLY A 42 -11.06 9.46 8.29
N GLN A 43 -12.16 10.05 8.75
CA GLN A 43 -13.42 9.33 8.97
C GLN A 43 -14.35 9.60 7.77
N ARG A 44 -14.95 8.55 7.21
CA ARG A 44 -15.74 8.67 5.97
C ARG A 44 -16.94 9.61 6.11
N MET A 45 -17.52 9.68 7.32
CA MET A 45 -18.71 10.49 7.60
C MET A 45 -18.35 11.93 8.00
N ASP A 46 -17.35 12.11 8.86
CA ASP A 46 -17.00 13.43 9.41
C ASP A 46 -15.98 14.20 8.55
N GLU A 47 -15.08 13.47 7.88
CA GLU A 47 -13.97 14.04 7.10
C GLU A 47 -13.81 13.33 5.73
N PRO A 48 -14.83 13.34 4.87
CA PRO A 48 -14.85 12.54 3.64
C PRO A 48 -13.69 12.86 2.70
N PHE A 49 -13.33 14.14 2.55
CA PHE A 49 -12.20 14.54 1.70
C PHE A 49 -10.88 13.96 2.19
N ARG A 50 -10.63 13.96 3.50
CA ARG A 50 -9.41 13.36 4.07
C ARG A 50 -9.42 11.86 3.92
N PHE A 51 -10.55 11.21 4.19
CA PHE A 51 -10.71 9.77 3.99
C PHE A 51 -10.38 9.35 2.54
N TRP A 52 -10.94 10.05 1.56
CA TRP A 52 -10.68 9.76 0.14
C TRP A 52 -9.26 10.10 -0.29
N ALA A 53 -8.66 11.20 0.20
CA ALA A 53 -7.27 11.52 -0.10
C ALA A 53 -6.30 10.44 0.42
N VAL A 54 -6.53 9.95 1.64
CA VAL A 54 -5.72 8.87 2.24
C VAL A 54 -5.94 7.56 1.50
N ALA A 55 -7.19 7.23 1.17
CA ALA A 55 -7.52 6.08 0.35
C ALA A 55 -6.81 6.13 -1.01
N SER A 56 -6.88 7.26 -1.72
CA SER A 56 -6.21 7.44 -3.01
C SER A 56 -4.69 7.34 -2.91
N LEU A 57 -4.08 7.88 -1.85
CA LEU A 57 -2.64 7.76 -1.61
C LEU A 57 -2.23 6.29 -1.44
N ILE A 58 -2.97 5.52 -0.67
CA ILE A 58 -2.69 4.09 -0.45
C ILE A 58 -2.94 3.29 -1.72
N ALA A 59 -4.01 3.58 -2.45
CA ALA A 59 -4.28 2.95 -3.74
C ALA A 59 -3.13 3.19 -4.74
N LEU A 60 -2.59 4.42 -4.78
CA LEU A 60 -1.43 4.73 -5.60
C LEU A 60 -0.19 3.93 -5.18
N LEU A 61 0.09 3.82 -3.88
CA LEU A 61 1.20 3.02 -3.37
C LEU A 61 1.05 1.53 -3.75
N ILE A 62 -0.16 0.97 -3.64
CA ILE A 62 -0.44 -0.41 -4.06
C ILE A 62 -0.13 -0.59 -5.56
N VAL A 63 -0.58 0.33 -6.41
CA VAL A 63 -0.33 0.28 -7.86
C VAL A 63 1.17 0.36 -8.17
N LEU A 64 1.89 1.29 -7.54
CA LEU A 64 3.34 1.44 -7.73
C LEU A 64 4.12 0.19 -7.28
N LEU A 65 3.73 -0.40 -6.14
CA LEU A 65 4.36 -1.63 -5.64
C LEU A 65 4.06 -2.83 -6.53
N LEU A 66 2.83 -2.94 -7.04
CA LEU A 66 2.46 -3.99 -8.00
C LEU A 66 3.26 -3.85 -9.30
N LEU A 67 3.36 -2.64 -9.86
CA LEU A 67 4.18 -2.37 -11.04
C LEU A 67 5.66 -2.67 -10.79
N GLY A 68 6.19 -2.29 -9.63
CA GLY A 68 7.56 -2.63 -9.23
C GLY A 68 7.79 -4.14 -9.12
N THR A 69 6.85 -4.86 -8.51
CA THR A 69 6.92 -6.32 -8.36
C THR A 69 6.84 -7.03 -9.71
N VAL A 70 5.90 -6.63 -10.57
CA VAL A 70 5.77 -7.15 -11.94
C VAL A 70 7.02 -6.83 -12.76
N GLY A 71 7.54 -5.60 -12.66
CA GLY A 71 8.77 -5.18 -13.33
C GLY A 71 9.97 -6.03 -12.91
N GLN A 72 10.12 -6.33 -11.62
CA GLN A 72 11.20 -7.20 -11.12
C GLN A 72 11.05 -8.66 -11.58
N ILE A 73 9.82 -9.16 -11.76
CA ILE A 73 9.56 -10.52 -12.25
C ILE A 73 9.82 -10.62 -13.76
N VAL A 74 9.35 -9.64 -14.54
CA VAL A 74 9.42 -9.65 -16.01
C VAL A 74 10.81 -9.22 -16.50
N TRP A 75 11.44 -8.26 -15.83
CA TRP A 75 12.79 -7.75 -16.13
C TRP A 75 13.73 -7.90 -14.91
N PRO A 76 14.10 -9.13 -14.52
CA PRO A 76 14.91 -9.38 -13.32
C PRO A 76 16.34 -8.83 -13.39
N HIS A 77 16.80 -8.36 -14.55
CA HIS A 77 18.15 -7.83 -14.77
C HIS A 77 18.13 -6.34 -15.18
N GLY A 78 16.98 -5.67 -15.08
CA GLY A 78 16.74 -4.33 -15.64
C GLY A 78 16.09 -4.39 -17.03
N ILE A 79 15.65 -3.23 -17.51
CA ILE A 79 15.24 -3.02 -18.91
C ILE A 79 16.51 -2.96 -19.78
#